data_AF-A0A1A8EV25-F1
#
_entry.id   AF-A0A1A8EV25-F1
#
_cell.length_a   1.000
_cell.length_b   1.000
_cell.length_c   1.000
_cell.angle_alpha   90.00
_cell.angle_beta   90.00
_cell.angle_gamma   90.00
#
_symmetry.space_group_name_H-M   'P 1'
#
loop_
_entity.id
_entity.type
_entity.pdbx_description
1 polymer ?
#
loop_
_entity_poly.entity_id
_entity_poly.type
_entity_poly.pdbx_seq_one_letter_code
_entity_poly.pdbx_strand_id
1 'polypeptide(L)'
;MTGGTAAALPMSNHTRERVTVAKLTLENFYSTLLTQHEERETRQKKLEKAMDEEGLPDEEKVMRRSQHARKETEFLRLKRTRLGLDDFESLKVIGRGAFGEVRLVQKKDTGHIYAMKILRKADMLEKEQ
;
A
#
# COMPACT_ATOMS: atom_id res chain seq x y z
N MET A 1 -26.04 -35.20 40.74
CA MET A 1 -25.73 -33.99 39.95
C MET A 1 -24.25 -34.00 39.62
N THR A 2 -23.87 -34.54 38.45
CA THR A 2 -22.48 -34.55 37.98
C THR A 2 -22.35 -33.49 36.89
N GLY A 3 -21.98 -32.28 37.30
CA GLY A 3 -21.61 -31.22 36.37
C GLY A 3 -20.31 -31.60 35.69
N GLY A 4 -20.40 -32.10 34.45
CA GLY A 4 -19.24 -32.24 33.58
C GLY A 4 -18.77 -30.85 33.17
N THR A 5 -17.70 -30.38 33.79
CA THR A 5 -16.91 -29.26 33.27
C THR A 5 -16.31 -29.72 31.95
N ALA A 6 -16.86 -29.25 30.84
CA ALA A 6 -16.25 -29.42 29.53
C ALA A 6 -14.86 -28.78 29.57
N ALA A 7 -13.82 -29.60 29.68
CA ALA A 7 -12.44 -29.13 29.58
C ALA A 7 -12.29 -28.45 28.22
N ALA A 8 -12.02 -27.15 28.23
CA ALA A 8 -11.70 -26.42 27.01
C ALA A 8 -10.50 -27.12 26.35
N LEU A 9 -10.73 -27.75 25.19
CA LEU A 9 -9.66 -28.40 24.44
C LEU A 9 -8.57 -27.36 24.15
N PRO A 10 -7.28 -27.69 24.37
CA PRO A 10 -6.20 -26.75 24.14
C PRO A 10 -6.19 -26.33 22.67
N MET A 11 -6.36 -25.03 22.42
CA MET A 11 -6.32 -24.47 21.07
C MET A 11 -4.95 -24.69 20.44
N SER A 12 -4.92 -25.22 19.21
CA SER A 12 -3.68 -25.40 18.44
C SER A 12 -2.96 -24.06 18.21
N ASN A 13 -1.62 -24.10 18.19
CA ASN A 13 -0.79 -22.93 17.87
C ASN A 13 -1.14 -22.34 16.50
N HIS A 14 -1.47 -23.17 15.50
CA HIS A 14 -1.94 -22.72 14.19
C HIS A 14 -3.18 -21.82 14.30
N THR A 15 -4.14 -22.21 15.14
CA THR A 15 -5.36 -21.43 15.39
C THR A 15 -5.02 -20.11 16.08
N ARG A 16 -4.11 -20.12 17.07
CA ARG A 16 -3.68 -18.91 17.79
C ARG A 16 -2.98 -17.92 16.86
N GLU A 17 -2.08 -18.39 15.99
CA GLU A 17 -1.40 -17.57 14.98
C GLU A 17 -2.40 -16.94 14.02
N ARG A 18 -3.35 -17.72 13.48
CA ARG A 18 -4.38 -17.19 12.58
C ARG A 18 -5.28 -16.14 13.23
N VAL A 19 -5.67 -16.36 14.48
CA VAL A 19 -6.46 -15.38 15.24
C VAL A 19 -5.65 -14.08 15.43
N THR A 20 -4.37 -14.19 15.80
CA THR A 20 -3.49 -13.02 15.94
C THR A 20 -3.35 -12.25 14.62
N VAL A 21 -3.08 -12.95 13.51
CA VAL A 21 -2.97 -12.33 12.19
C VAL A 21 -4.29 -11.67 11.77
N ALA A 22 -5.43 -12.34 12.00
CA ALA A 22 -6.74 -11.79 11.68
C ALA A 22 -7.03 -10.52 12.48
N LYS A 23 -6.76 -10.54 13.79
CA LYS A 23 -6.92 -9.37 14.67
C LYS A 23 -6.08 -8.19 14.19
N LEU A 24 -4.78 -8.41 13.98
CA LEU A 24 -3.87 -7.36 13.50
C LEU A 24 -4.29 -6.82 12.13
N THR A 25 -4.75 -7.69 11.23
CA THR A 25 -5.22 -7.28 9.90
C THR A 25 -6.43 -6.37 10.00
N LEU A 26 -7.39 -6.69 10.87
CA LEU A 26 -8.60 -5.87 11.07
C LEU A 26 -8.27 -4.53 11.71
N GLU A 27 -7.43 -4.52 12.75
CA GLU A 27 -7.00 -3.29 13.42
C GLU A 27 -6.28 -2.35 12.44
N ASN A 28 -5.32 -2.89 11.68
CA ASN A 28 -4.59 -2.13 10.66
C ASN A 28 -5.52 -1.63 9.55
N PHE A 29 -6.49 -2.44 9.11
CA PHE A 29 -7.45 -2.05 8.09
C PHE A 29 -8.25 -0.83 8.51
N TYR A 30 -8.87 -0.85 9.70
CA TYR A 30 -9.68 0.26 10.17
C TYR A 30 -8.86 1.50 10.51
N SER A 31 -7.68 1.33 11.12
CA SER A 31 -6.77 2.44 11.37
C SER A 31 -6.37 3.13 10.06
N THR A 32 -5.96 2.35 9.06
CA THR A 32 -5.61 2.88 7.73
C THR A 32 -6.81 3.55 7.05
N LEU A 33 -8.01 2.96 7.16
CA LEU A 33 -9.23 3.51 6.54
C LEU A 33 -9.57 4.89 7.10
N LEU A 34 -9.50 5.05 8.43
CA LEU A 34 -9.76 6.33 9.10
C LEU A 34 -8.74 7.38 8.70
N THR A 35 -7.44 7.06 8.77
CA THR A 35 -6.38 7.98 8.34
C THR A 35 -6.54 8.42 6.89
N GLN A 36 -6.88 7.50 5.98
CA GLN A 36 -7.10 7.84 4.57
C GLN A 36 -8.28 8.80 4.37
N HIS A 37 -9.35 8.64 5.16
CA HIS A 37 -10.49 9.53 5.13
C HIS A 37 -10.11 10.94 5.62
N GLU A 38 -9.43 11.03 6.77
CA GLU A 38 -8.96 12.30 7.34
C GLU A 38 -8.00 13.04 6.41
N GLU A 39 -7.06 12.31 5.79
CA GLU A 39 -6.13 12.88 4.82
C GLU A 39 -6.86 13.46 3.59
N ARG A 40 -7.92 12.78 3.11
CA ARG A 40 -8.72 13.23 1.97
C ARG A 40 -9.49 14.51 2.30
N GLU A 41 -10.15 14.55 3.45
CA GLU A 41 -10.84 15.75 3.95
C GLU A 41 -9.87 16.92 4.11
N THR A 42 -8.67 16.64 4.63
CA THR A 42 -7.62 17.66 4.81
C THR A 42 -7.16 18.23 3.47
N ARG A 43 -6.96 17.40 2.45
CA ARG A 43 -6.58 17.87 1.10
C ARG A 43 -7.67 18.75 0.48
N GLN A 44 -8.94 18.34 0.62
CA GLN A 44 -10.07 19.14 0.15
C GLN A 44 -10.13 20.50 0.87
N LYS A 45 -10.04 20.52 2.21
CA LYS A 45 -10.03 21.77 2.99
C LYS A 45 -8.88 22.70 2.60
N LYS A 46 -7.69 22.15 2.34
CA LYS A 46 -6.54 22.93 1.86
C LYS A 46 -6.81 23.57 0.50
N LEU A 47 -7.45 22.85 -0.42
CA LEU A 47 -7.83 23.40 -1.72
C LEU A 47 -8.84 24.54 -1.58
N GLU A 48 -9.92 24.33 -0.81
CA GLU A 48 -10.95 25.36 -0.60
C GLU A 48 -10.34 26.62 0.02
N LYS A 49 -9.52 26.47 1.06
CA LYS A 49 -8.81 27.57 1.69
C LYS A 49 -7.92 28.33 0.69
N ALA A 50 -7.15 27.62 -0.13
CA ALA A 50 -6.29 28.26 -1.13
C ALA A 50 -7.10 29.02 -2.19
N MET A 51 -8.23 28.47 -2.65
CA MET A 51 -9.11 29.15 -3.62
C MET A 51 -9.78 30.40 -3.04
N ASP A 52 -10.09 30.38 -1.74
CA ASP A 52 -10.67 31.52 -1.04
C ASP A 52 -9.61 32.62 -0.79
N GLU A 53 -8.39 32.24 -0.40
CA GLU A 53 -7.25 33.16 -0.23
C GLU A 53 -6.84 33.84 -1.54
N GLU A 54 -6.90 33.11 -2.67
CA GLU A 54 -6.65 33.66 -4.02
C GLU A 54 -7.82 34.51 -4.54
N GLY A 55 -9.00 34.48 -3.90
CA GLY A 55 -10.17 35.25 -4.33
C GLY A 55 -10.70 34.88 -5.72
N LEU A 56 -10.57 33.60 -6.10
CA LEU A 56 -10.91 33.14 -7.46
C LEU A 56 -12.40 33.31 -7.78
N PRO A 57 -12.77 33.58 -9.05
CA PRO A 57 -14.15 33.59 -9.48
C PRO A 57 -14.76 32.18 -9.42
N ASP A 58 -16.10 32.10 -9.29
CA ASP A 58 -16.82 30.84 -9.08
C ASP A 58 -16.57 29.80 -10.19
N GLU A 59 -16.48 30.25 -11.45
CA GLU A 59 -16.16 29.37 -12.59
C GLU A 59 -14.80 28.70 -12.42
N GLU A 60 -13.77 29.43 -11.98
CA GLU A 60 -12.45 28.86 -11.76
C GLU A 60 -12.44 27.93 -10.55
N LYS A 61 -13.17 28.27 -9.48
CA LYS A 61 -13.34 27.37 -8.31
C LYS A 61 -13.95 26.02 -8.73
N VAL A 62 -14.97 26.03 -9.59
CA VAL A 62 -15.58 24.79 -10.13
C VAL A 62 -14.56 23.98 -10.92
N MET A 63 -13.77 24.62 -11.78
CA MET A 63 -12.73 23.94 -12.56
C MET A 63 -11.65 23.32 -11.66
N ARG A 64 -11.16 24.06 -10.65
CA ARG A 64 -10.16 23.56 -9.69
C ARG A 64 -10.69 22.38 -8.88
N ARG A 65 -11.93 22.43 -8.39
CA ARG A 65 -12.59 21.30 -7.70
C ARG A 65 -12.69 20.06 -8.58
N SER A 66 -13.09 20.23 -9.84
CA SER A 66 -13.17 19.14 -10.82
C SER A 66 -11.79 18.49 -11.06
N GLN A 67 -10.75 19.30 -11.25
CA GLN A 67 -9.39 18.81 -11.40
C GLN A 67 -8.90 18.05 -10.15
N HIS A 68 -9.21 18.57 -8.96
CA HIS A 68 -8.87 17.91 -7.69
C HIS A 68 -9.59 16.57 -7.55
N ALA A 69 -10.90 16.50 -7.83
CA ALA A 69 -11.66 15.26 -7.79
C ALA A 69 -11.11 14.20 -8.75
N ARG A 70 -10.68 14.63 -9.96
CA ARG A 70 -10.00 13.75 -10.91
C ARG A 70 -8.67 13.22 -10.35
N LYS A 71 -7.83 14.09 -9.79
CA LYS A 71 -6.55 13.68 -9.18
C LYS A 71 -6.74 12.71 -8.00
N GLU A 72 -7.71 12.95 -7.13
CA GLU A 72 -8.05 12.03 -6.03
C GLU A 72 -8.50 10.66 -6.56
N THR A 73 -9.32 10.64 -7.60
CA THR A 73 -9.78 9.38 -8.23
C THR A 73 -8.60 8.58 -8.79
N GLU A 74 -7.69 9.24 -9.51
CA GLU A 74 -6.48 8.62 -10.06
C GLU A 74 -5.56 8.09 -8.94
N PHE A 75 -5.37 8.87 -7.88
CA PHE A 75 -4.58 8.48 -6.72
C PHE A 75 -5.14 7.22 -6.05
N LEU A 76 -6.45 7.17 -5.81
CA LEU A 76 -7.11 6.00 -5.22
C LEU A 76 -7.06 4.77 -6.13
N ARG A 77 -7.11 4.97 -7.46
CA ARG A 77 -6.91 3.88 -8.43
C ARG A 77 -5.48 3.35 -8.38
N LEU A 78 -4.48 4.24 -8.30
CA LEU A 78 -3.09 3.84 -8.17
C LEU A 78 -2.84 3.07 -6.86
N LYS A 79 -3.39 3.52 -5.73
CA LYS A 79 -3.32 2.80 -4.44
C LYS A 79 -3.92 1.39 -4.49
N ARG A 80 -4.95 1.17 -5.30
CA ARG A 80 -5.56 -0.16 -5.51
C ARG A 80 -4.74 -1.06 -6.42
N THR A 81 -3.91 -0.47 -7.29
CA THR A 81 -3.09 -1.22 -8.24
C THR A 81 -1.97 -1.92 -7.48
N ARG A 82 -1.96 -3.25 -7.50
CA ARG A 82 -0.88 -4.06 -6.93
C ARG A 82 0.09 -4.39 -8.05
N LEU A 83 1.28 -3.80 -8.00
CA LEU A 83 2.37 -4.16 -8.90
C LEU A 83 3.07 -5.42 -8.37
N GLY A 84 3.22 -6.41 -9.23
CA GLY A 84 3.94 -7.65 -9.01
C GLY A 84 5.14 -7.79 -9.93
N LEU A 85 5.89 -8.88 -9.78
CA LEU A 85 7.00 -9.22 -10.67
C LEU A 85 6.52 -9.46 -12.11
N ASP A 86 5.31 -9.99 -12.27
CA ASP A 86 4.71 -10.34 -13.56
C ASP A 86 4.39 -9.11 -14.44
N ASP A 87 4.35 -7.91 -13.85
CA ASP A 87 4.17 -6.65 -14.59
C ASP A 87 5.44 -6.19 -15.32
N PHE A 88 6.56 -6.86 -15.07
CA PHE A 88 7.87 -6.51 -15.61
C PHE A 88 8.46 -7.65 -16.43
N GLU A 89 9.12 -7.29 -17.51
CA GLU A 89 9.93 -8.19 -18.32
C GLU A 89 11.41 -7.98 -17.99
N SER A 90 12.09 -9.07 -17.62
CA SER A 90 13.52 -9.05 -17.29
C SER A 90 14.35 -9.08 -18.57
N LEU A 91 15.06 -7.99 -18.86
CA LEU A 91 15.88 -7.87 -20.07
C LEU A 91 17.29 -8.40 -19.85
N LYS A 92 18.02 -7.84 -18.86
CA LYS A 92 19.44 -8.14 -18.66
C LYS A 92 19.86 -7.94 -17.21
N VAL A 93 20.74 -8.80 -16.70
CA VAL A 93 21.40 -8.56 -15.41
C VAL A 93 22.47 -7.48 -15.58
N ILE A 94 22.38 -6.42 -14.79
CA ILE A 94 23.30 -5.27 -14.84
C ILE A 94 24.26 -5.18 -13.63
N GLY A 95 24.01 -5.95 -12.57
CA GLY A 95 24.92 -6.03 -11.44
C GLY A 95 24.63 -7.21 -10.51
N ARG A 96 25.67 -7.75 -9.89
CA ARG A 96 25.58 -8.80 -8.86
C ARG A 96 26.44 -8.38 -7.68
N GLY A 97 25.90 -8.50 -6.47
CA GLY A 97 26.62 -8.19 -5.24
C GLY A 97 26.19 -9.10 -4.08
N ALA A 98 26.77 -8.86 -2.90
CA ALA A 98 26.51 -9.68 -1.70
C ALA A 98 25.03 -9.71 -1.28
N PHE A 99 24.31 -8.61 -1.51
CA PHE A 99 22.90 -8.43 -1.13
C PHE A 99 21.90 -8.84 -2.22
N GLY A 100 22.37 -9.42 -3.33
CA GLY A 100 21.55 -9.85 -4.45
C GLY A 100 21.92 -9.19 -5.77
N GLU A 101 21.00 -9.21 -6.73
CA GLU A 101 21.26 -8.80 -8.11
C GLU A 101 20.40 -7.62 -8.57
N VAL A 102 20.90 -6.88 -9.57
CA VAL A 102 20.19 -5.79 -10.23
C VAL A 102 19.92 -6.23 -11.66
N ARG A 103 18.65 -6.15 -12.09
CA ARG A 103 18.23 -6.43 -13.46
C ARG A 103 17.68 -5.18 -14.12
N LEU A 104 18.05 -4.95 -15.37
CA LEU A 104 17.31 -4.06 -16.26
C LEU A 104 15.99 -4.74 -16.61
N VAL A 105 14.88 -4.06 -16.34
CA VAL A 105 13.53 -4.56 -16.59
C VAL A 105 12.73 -3.55 -17.40
N GLN A 106 11.76 -4.04 -18.16
CA GLN A 106 10.78 -3.21 -18.86
C GLN A 106 9.40 -3.44 -18.25
N LYS A 107 8.70 -2.37 -17.90
CA LYS A 107 7.30 -2.47 -17.46
C LYS A 107 6.42 -2.76 -18.68
N LYS A 108 5.61 -3.82 -18.64
CA LYS A 108 4.91 -4.35 -19.82
C LYS A 108 3.85 -3.39 -20.39
N ASP A 109 3.18 -2.63 -19.53
CA ASP A 109 2.09 -1.74 -19.95
C ASP A 109 2.58 -0.41 -20.53
N THR A 110 3.65 0.18 -19.99
CA THR A 110 4.19 1.47 -20.44
C THR A 110 5.42 1.35 -21.33
N GLY A 111 6.07 0.18 -21.38
CA GLY A 111 7.34 -0.02 -22.06
C GLY A 111 8.52 0.71 -21.41
N HIS A 112 8.35 1.31 -20.23
CA HIS A 112 9.41 2.06 -19.55
C HIS A 112 10.45 1.13 -18.97
N ILE A 113 11.71 1.53 -19.09
CA ILE A 113 12.87 0.78 -18.61
C ILE A 113 13.23 1.21 -17.18
N TYR A 114 13.45 0.24 -16.30
CA TYR A 114 13.81 0.43 -14.90
C TYR A 114 14.96 -0.50 -14.50
N ALA A 115 15.62 -0.21 -13.37
CA ALA A 115 16.54 -1.13 -12.71
C ALA A 115 15.84 -1.76 -11.50
N MET A 116 15.58 -3.07 -11.56
CA MET A 116 14.99 -3.84 -10.47
C MET A 116 16.08 -4.43 -9.58
N LYS A 117 16.13 -4.00 -8.31
CA LYS A 117 16.98 -4.60 -7.28
C LYS A 117 16.25 -5.80 -6.67
N ILE A 118 16.85 -6.98 -6.81
CA ILE A 118 16.36 -8.23 -6.24
C ILE A 118 17.18 -8.54 -5.00
N LEU A 119 16.51 -8.53 -3.84
CA LEU A 119 17.12 -8.80 -2.54
C LEU A 119 16.71 -10.20 -2.05
N ARG A 120 17.67 -10.94 -1.50
CA ARG A 120 17.41 -12.25 -0.86
C ARG A 120 17.21 -12.04 0.63
N LYS A 121 15.96 -11.89 1.06
CA LYS A 121 15.64 -11.54 2.45
C LYS A 121 16.11 -12.58 3.48
N ALA A 122 16.10 -13.86 3.14
CA ALA A 122 16.61 -14.93 4.02
C ALA A 122 18.11 -14.72 4.30
N ASP A 123 18.92 -14.58 3.25
CA ASP A 123 20.36 -14.32 3.34
C ASP A 123 20.71 -13.01 4.07
N MET A 124 19.81 -12.02 4.06
CA MET A 124 19.99 -10.77 4.83
C MET A 124 19.76 -10.99 6.33
N LEU A 125 18.68 -11.68 6.69
CA LEU A 125 18.34 -11.95 8.10
C LEU A 125 19.39 -12.83 8.79
N GLU A 126 19.94 -13.83 8.09
CA GLU A 126 21.00 -14.70 8.63
C GLU A 126 22.32 -13.97 8.90
N LYS A 127 22.54 -12.81 8.26
CA LYS A 127 23.78 -12.03 8.37
C LYS A 127 23.69 -10.84 9.33
N GLU A 128 22.58 -10.70 10.08
CA GLU A 128 22.32 -9.59 11.02
C GLU A 128 22.62 -8.20 10.43
N GLN A 129 22.28 -7.98 9.15
CA GLN A 129 22.46 -6.72 8.43
C GLN A 129 21.14 -6.17 7.89
#